data_AF-A0A817KH24-F1
#
_entry.id   AF-A0A817KH24-F1
#
_cell.length_a   1.000
_cell.length_b   1.000
_cell.length_c   1.000
_cell.angle_alpha   90.00
_cell.angle_beta   90.00
_cell.angle_gamma   90.00
#
_symmetry.space_group_name_H-M   'P 1'
#
loop_
_entity.id
_entity.type
_entity.pdbx_description
1 polymer ?
#
loop_
_entity_poly.entity_id
_entity_poly.type
_entity_poly.pdbx_seq_one_letter_code
_entity_poly.pdbx_strand_id
1 'polypeptide(L)'
;MYPCDNILWDYTKNGCGYANCYLIFDKFLATFDGILNGAVPTVLNALANILLFMRFILQKRRMRQTMNWQRQWRMATQLFYISSIYIVAFFPSMIVSLVQILGYPNFLVDVQNNYLNELISFVEFVLPWVYLILFSESLNWIKTLYRRRLATVAALTT
;
A
#
# COMPACT_ATOMS: atom_id res chain seq x y z
N MET A 1 -1.49 -12.72 -27.15
CA MET A 1 -0.52 -11.67 -26.75
C MET A 1 -0.95 -10.41 -27.49
N TYR A 2 -1.34 -9.34 -26.79
CA TYR A 2 -1.78 -8.10 -27.46
C TYR A 2 -0.58 -7.43 -28.14
N PRO A 3 -0.70 -6.98 -29.41
CA PRO A 3 0.41 -6.34 -30.11
C PRO A 3 0.73 -4.98 -29.48
N CYS A 4 1.90 -4.88 -28.84
CA CYS A 4 2.46 -3.62 -28.33
C CYS A 4 3.39 -3.04 -29.40
N ASP A 5 2.85 -2.45 -30.45
CA ASP A 5 3.70 -1.84 -31.48
C ASP A 5 4.45 -0.62 -30.91
N ASN A 6 5.63 -0.33 -31.48
CA ASN A 6 6.57 0.73 -31.03
C ASN A 6 5.97 2.15 -30.95
N ILE A 7 4.71 2.34 -31.36
CA ILE A 7 3.95 3.59 -31.37
C ILE A 7 3.35 3.94 -30.00
N LEU A 8 3.25 2.96 -29.09
CA LEU A 8 2.63 3.10 -27.75
C LEU A 8 3.62 3.44 -26.64
N TRP A 9 4.91 3.55 -26.98
CA TRP A 9 5.99 3.86 -26.06
C TRP A 9 6.23 5.36 -26.06
N ASP A 10 5.82 6.00 -24.97
CA ASP A 10 6.11 7.41 -24.72
C ASP A 10 7.27 7.50 -23.73
N TYR A 11 8.47 7.79 -24.22
CA TYR A 11 9.69 7.95 -23.42
C TYR A 11 9.73 9.28 -22.65
N THR A 12 8.74 10.16 -22.82
CA THR A 12 8.65 11.43 -22.09
C THR A 12 7.87 11.31 -20.78
N LYS A 13 7.18 10.18 -20.55
CA LYS A 13 6.49 9.87 -19.30
C LYS A 13 7.38 9.02 -18.41
N ASN A 14 7.12 9.07 -17.10
CA ASN A 14 7.93 8.38 -16.10
C ASN A 14 7.81 6.84 -16.16
N GLY A 15 6.78 6.32 -16.85
CA GLY A 15 6.66 4.90 -17.18
C GLY A 15 7.04 4.63 -18.64
N CYS A 16 7.77 3.53 -18.89
CA CYS A 16 8.01 3.05 -20.25
C CYS A 16 6.70 2.50 -20.84
N GLY A 17 5.87 3.38 -21.43
CA GLY A 17 4.59 3.04 -22.07
C GLY A 17 3.39 3.76 -21.45
N TYR A 18 2.40 4.09 -22.29
CA TYR A 18 1.21 4.84 -21.86
C TYR A 18 0.31 4.04 -20.89
N ALA A 19 0.26 2.72 -21.04
CA ALA A 19 -0.43 1.74 -20.20
C ALA A 19 -0.03 0.31 -20.61
N ASN A 20 -0.36 -0.71 -19.81
CA ASN A 20 -0.30 -2.10 -20.27
C ASN A 20 -1.11 -2.24 -21.57
N CYS A 21 -0.57 -2.83 -22.63
CA CYS A 21 -1.22 -2.80 -23.94
C CYS A 21 -2.64 -3.39 -23.95
N TYR A 22 -2.90 -4.39 -23.11
CA TYR A 22 -4.26 -4.95 -22.98
C TYR A 22 -5.28 -3.92 -22.49
N LEU A 23 -4.86 -2.91 -21.71
CA LEU A 23 -5.73 -1.84 -21.21
C LEU A 23 -6.23 -0.92 -22.32
N ILE A 24 -5.49 -0.84 -23.43
CA ILE A 24 -5.78 0.05 -24.56
C ILE A 24 -6.65 -0.66 -25.59
N PHE A 25 -6.32 -1.92 -25.89
CA PHE A 25 -7.05 -2.71 -26.89
C PHE A 25 -8.37 -3.28 -26.36
N ASP A 26 -8.45 -3.59 -25.06
CA ASP A 26 -9.63 -4.18 -24.47
C ASP A 26 -10.14 -3.37 -23.26
N LYS A 27 -11.12 -2.50 -23.54
CA LYS A 27 -11.79 -1.70 -22.50
C LYS A 27 -12.50 -2.55 -21.45
N PHE A 28 -12.99 -3.74 -21.82
CA PHE A 28 -13.65 -4.64 -20.88
C PHE A 28 -12.62 -5.16 -19.88
N LEU A 29 -11.48 -5.64 -20.38
CA LEU A 29 -10.40 -6.15 -19.52
C LEU A 29 -9.80 -5.05 -18.64
N ALA A 30 -9.68 -3.83 -19.17
CA ALA A 30 -9.22 -2.67 -18.40
C ALA A 30 -10.16 -2.30 -17.25
N THR A 31 -11.46 -2.28 -17.51
CA THR A 31 -12.46 -1.97 -16.50
C THR A 31 -12.53 -3.08 -15.45
N PHE A 32 -12.44 -4.34 -15.90
CA PHE A 32 -12.44 -5.50 -15.02
C PHE A 32 -11.23 -5.50 -14.07
N ASP A 33 -10.03 -5.23 -14.59
CA ASP A 33 -8.80 -5.11 -13.79
C ASP A 33 -8.89 -3.96 -12.78
N GLY A 34 -9.29 -2.77 -13.24
CA GLY A 34 -9.44 -1.60 -12.35
C GLY A 34 -10.45 -1.83 -11.24
N ILE A 35 -11.56 -2.53 -11.51
CA ILE A 35 -12.57 -2.83 -10.49
C ILE A 35 -12.11 -3.93 -9.55
N LEU A 36 -11.68 -5.09 -10.05
CA LEU A 36 -11.40 -6.25 -9.20
C LEU A 36 -10.06 -6.17 -8.50
N ASN A 37 -9.05 -5.58 -9.12
CA ASN A 37 -7.72 -5.44 -8.53
C ASN A 37 -7.53 -4.07 -7.85
N GLY A 38 -8.28 -3.05 -8.25
CA GLY A 38 -8.22 -1.72 -7.64
C GLY A 38 -9.35 -1.46 -6.64
N ALA A 39 -10.59 -1.34 -7.15
CA ALA A 39 -11.72 -0.85 -6.37
C ALA A 39 -12.15 -1.81 -5.25
N VAL A 40 -12.33 -3.09 -5.56
CA VAL A 40 -12.82 -4.11 -4.62
C VAL A 40 -11.88 -4.29 -3.42
N PRO A 41 -10.55 -4.46 -3.60
CA PRO A 41 -9.63 -4.59 -2.49
C PRO A 41 -9.58 -3.33 -1.62
N THR A 42 -9.66 -2.15 -2.25
CA THR A 42 -9.68 -0.87 -1.52
C THR A 42 -10.91 -0.75 -0.61
N VAL A 43 -12.10 -1.08 -1.13
CA VAL A 43 -13.35 -1.05 -0.35
C VAL A 43 -13.33 -2.10 0.76
N LEU A 44 -12.90 -3.32 0.45
CA LEU A 44 -12.77 -4.39 1.46
C LEU A 44 -11.79 -4.01 2.56
N ASN A 45 -10.66 -3.40 2.21
CA ASN A 45 -9.67 -2.94 3.17
C ASN A 45 -10.27 -1.84 4.07
N ALA A 46 -10.98 -0.86 3.50
CA ALA A 46 -11.65 0.17 4.29
C ALA A 46 -12.68 -0.43 5.28
N LEU A 47 -13.54 -1.36 4.82
CA LEU A 47 -14.52 -2.04 5.67
C LEU A 47 -13.85 -2.88 6.76
N ALA A 48 -12.82 -3.63 6.42
CA ALA A 48 -12.07 -4.45 7.37
C ALA A 48 -11.43 -3.58 8.46
N ASN A 49 -10.91 -2.40 8.12
CA ASN A 49 -10.32 -1.49 9.10
C ASN A 49 -11.35 -0.85 10.02
N ILE A 50 -12.51 -0.46 9.49
CA ILE A 50 -13.63 0.02 10.32
C ILE A 50 -14.07 -1.08 11.29
N LEU A 51 -14.23 -2.32 10.81
CA LEU A 51 -14.63 -3.47 11.64
C LEU A 51 -13.58 -3.80 12.71
N LEU A 52 -12.30 -3.79 12.35
CA LEU A 52 -11.19 -4.00 13.30
C LEU A 52 -11.17 -2.91 14.37
N PHE A 53 -11.35 -1.65 13.98
CA PHE A 53 -11.39 -0.52 14.91
C PHE A 53 -12.59 -0.60 15.87
N MET A 54 -13.77 -0.94 15.34
CA MET A 54 -14.98 -1.18 16.12
C MET A 54 -14.80 -2.33 17.12
N ARG A 55 -14.29 -3.48 16.65
CA ARG A 55 -13.99 -4.64 17.51
C ARG A 55 -13.00 -4.28 18.60
N PHE A 56 -11.97 -3.51 18.25
CA PHE A 56 -10.95 -3.06 19.18
C PHE A 56 -11.56 -2.21 20.32
N ILE A 57 -12.43 -1.24 20.00
CA ILE A 57 -13.14 -0.43 21.01
C ILE A 57 -14.04 -1.29 21.89
N LEU A 58 -14.82 -2.19 21.30
CA LEU A 58 -15.73 -3.07 22.03
C LEU A 58 -14.96 -4.02 22.96
N GLN A 59 -13.83 -4.55 22.51
CA GLN A 59 -12.97 -5.44 23.28
C GLN A 59 -12.26 -4.71 24.42
N LYS A 60 -11.85 -3.45 24.21
CA LYS A 60 -11.37 -2.55 25.28
C LYS A 60 -12.39 -2.38 26.38
N ARG A 61 -13.67 -2.24 26.00
CA ARG A 61 -14.78 -2.03 26.94
C ARG A 61 -15.15 -3.31 27.71
N ARG A 62 -15.06 -4.49 27.06
CA ARG A 62 -15.39 -5.79 27.67
C ARG A 62 -14.27 -6.37 28.54
N MET A 63 -13.01 -6.26 28.12
CA MET A 63 -11.89 -6.88 28.82
C MET A 63 -11.08 -5.83 29.59
N ARG A 64 -11.35 -5.68 30.89
CA ARG A 64 -10.50 -5.00 31.88
C ARG A 64 -9.18 -5.76 32.18
N GLN A 65 -8.74 -6.69 31.31
CA GLN A 65 -7.56 -7.52 31.55
C GLN A 65 -6.31 -6.94 30.88
N THR A 66 -5.30 -6.69 31.70
CA THR A 66 -4.06 -5.95 31.37
C THR A 66 -3.01 -6.76 30.61
N MET A 67 -3.10 -8.09 30.58
CA MET A 67 -1.92 -8.91 30.27
C MET A 67 -1.68 -9.23 28.78
N ASN A 68 -2.68 -9.06 27.89
CA ASN A 68 -2.50 -9.27 26.43
C ASN A 68 -2.86 -8.05 25.57
N TRP A 69 -3.27 -6.94 26.20
CA TRP A 69 -3.73 -5.73 25.52
C TRP A 69 -2.64 -5.10 24.65
N GLN A 70 -1.41 -5.01 25.15
CA GLN A 70 -0.30 -4.38 24.42
C GLN A 70 0.03 -5.13 23.13
N ARG A 71 -0.06 -6.47 23.12
CA ARG A 71 0.23 -7.29 21.94
C ARG A 71 -0.88 -7.16 20.89
N GLN A 72 -2.14 -7.22 21.32
CA GLN A 72 -3.29 -7.03 20.43
C GLN A 72 -3.34 -5.60 19.85
N TRP A 73 -3.03 -4.59 20.66
CA TRP A 73 -2.98 -3.21 20.19
C TRP A 73 -1.88 -3.01 19.15
N ARG A 74 -0.68 -3.55 19.38
CA ARG A 74 0.40 -3.47 18.39
C ARG A 74 -0.02 -4.03 17.04
N MET A 75 -0.57 -5.25 16.99
CA MET A 75 -1.04 -5.86 15.73
C MET A 75 -2.13 -5.03 15.05
N ALA A 76 -3.13 -4.57 15.81
CA ALA A 76 -4.20 -3.72 15.27
C ALA A 76 -3.66 -2.40 14.71
N THR A 77 -2.70 -1.78 15.39
CA THR A 77 -2.02 -0.58 14.92
C THR A 77 -1.23 -0.86 13.63
N GLN A 78 -0.60 -2.02 13.46
CA GLN A 78 0.10 -2.34 12.19
C GLN A 78 -0.87 -2.42 11.01
N LEU A 79 -1.96 -3.17 11.16
CA LEU A 79 -3.00 -3.26 10.14
C LEU A 79 -3.59 -1.88 9.81
N PHE A 80 -3.84 -1.05 10.83
CA PHE A 80 -4.36 0.28 10.64
C PHE A 80 -3.39 1.19 9.87
N TYR A 81 -2.09 1.17 10.19
CA TYR A 81 -1.10 1.94 9.45
C TYR A 81 -0.98 1.51 7.99
N ILE A 82 -0.89 0.19 7.75
CA ILE A 82 -0.80 -0.36 6.39
C ILE A 82 -2.03 0.05 5.58
N SER A 83 -3.24 -0.12 6.15
CA SER A 83 -4.46 0.27 5.47
C SER A 83 -4.55 1.77 5.24
N SER A 84 -4.16 2.60 6.20
CA SER A 84 -4.20 4.05 6.06
C SER A 84 -3.31 4.51 4.91
N ILE A 85 -2.10 3.95 4.79
CA ILE A 85 -1.19 4.26 3.67
C ILE A 85 -1.83 3.85 2.33
N TYR A 86 -2.42 2.66 2.25
CA TYR A 86 -3.13 2.21 1.06
C TYR A 86 -4.29 3.13 0.69
N ILE A 87 -5.12 3.52 1.66
CA ILE A 87 -6.26 4.43 1.44
C ILE A 87 -5.76 5.78 0.94
N VAL A 88 -4.74 6.37 1.58
CA VAL A 88 -4.21 7.68 1.16
C VAL A 88 -3.66 7.65 -0.27
N ALA A 89 -3.02 6.55 -0.67
CA ALA A 89 -2.48 6.42 -2.02
C ALA A 89 -3.55 6.11 -3.09
N PHE A 90 -4.52 5.23 -2.80
CA PHE A 90 -5.53 4.80 -3.77
C PHE A 90 -6.72 5.76 -3.87
N PHE A 91 -7.09 6.43 -2.79
CA PHE A 91 -8.30 7.25 -2.74
C PHE A 91 -8.33 8.40 -3.77
N PRO A 92 -7.24 9.15 -3.99
CA PRO A 92 -7.21 10.18 -5.03
C PRO A 92 -7.41 9.60 -6.44
N SER A 93 -6.78 8.44 -6.74
CA SER A 93 -6.91 7.78 -8.05
C SER A 93 -8.34 7.29 -8.27
N MET A 94 -8.99 6.76 -7.23
CA MET A 94 -10.40 6.34 -7.28
C MET A 94 -11.35 7.50 -7.54
N ILE A 95 -11.13 8.67 -6.93
CA ILE A 95 -11.94 9.87 -7.19
C ILE A 95 -11.83 10.29 -8.65
N VAL A 96 -10.61 10.40 -9.17
CA VAL A 96 -10.38 10.80 -10.57
C VAL A 96 -11.05 9.80 -11.52
N SER A 97 -10.91 8.51 -11.26
CA SER A 97 -11.51 7.45 -12.07
C SER A 97 -13.05 7.51 -12.07
N LEU A 98 -13.66 7.80 -10.91
CA LEU A 98 -15.12 8.00 -10.82
C LEU A 98 -15.59 9.21 -11.64
N VAL A 99 -14.87 10.33 -11.58
CA VAL A 99 -15.21 11.53 -12.37
C VAL A 99 -15.07 11.27 -13.87
N GLN A 100 -14.07 10.50 -14.28
CA GLN A 100 -13.89 10.08 -15.67
C GLN A 100 -15.05 9.23 -16.18
N ILE A 101 -15.55 8.31 -15.35
CA ILE A 101 -16.72 7.46 -15.68
C ILE A 101 -18.02 8.28 -15.72
N LEU A 102 -18.18 9.26 -14.83
CA LEU A 102 -19.41 10.05 -14.70
C LEU A 102 -19.65 11.06 -15.83
N GLY A 103 -18.65 11.37 -16.65
CA GLY A 103 -18.86 12.21 -17.83
C GLY A 103 -17.66 13.04 -18.30
N TYR A 104 -16.52 13.01 -17.59
CA TYR A 104 -15.34 13.80 -17.96
C TYR A 104 -14.12 12.90 -18.23
N PRO A 105 -14.08 12.18 -19.37
CA PRO A 105 -13.08 11.14 -19.62
C PRO A 105 -11.63 11.63 -19.61
N ASN A 106 -11.39 12.92 -19.89
CA ASN A 106 -10.06 13.52 -19.91
C ASN A 106 -9.69 14.25 -18.60
N PHE A 107 -10.52 14.14 -17.56
CA PHE A 107 -10.28 14.83 -16.29
C PHE A 107 -9.03 14.27 -15.60
N LEU A 108 -8.04 15.14 -15.39
CA LEU A 108 -6.79 14.84 -14.65
C LEU A 108 -6.02 13.59 -15.14
N VAL A 109 -6.18 13.19 -16.40
CA VAL A 109 -5.49 11.99 -16.95
C VAL A 109 -3.98 12.10 -16.82
N ASP A 110 -3.39 13.26 -17.10
CA ASP A 110 -1.94 13.47 -16.96
C ASP A 110 -1.49 13.42 -15.50
N VAL A 111 -2.30 13.96 -14.58
CA VAL A 111 -1.99 13.93 -13.15
C VAL A 111 -2.10 12.50 -12.60
N GLN A 112 -3.12 11.76 -13.04
CA GLN A 112 -3.33 10.37 -12.65
C GLN A 112 -2.17 9.49 -13.11
N ASN A 113 -1.78 9.60 -14.38
CA ASN A 113 -0.74 8.77 -14.94
C ASN A 113 0.66 9.10 -14.43
N ASN A 114 1.00 10.38 -14.25
CA ASN A 114 2.35 10.79 -13.87
C ASN A 114 2.57 10.88 -12.35
N TYR A 115 1.51 11.01 -11.54
CA TYR A 115 1.66 11.21 -10.08
C TYR A 115 0.87 10.20 -9.26
N LEU A 116 -0.42 10.01 -9.54
CA LEU A 116 -1.26 9.15 -8.69
C LEU A 116 -0.89 7.67 -8.81
N ASN A 117 -0.62 7.20 -10.02
CA ASN A 117 -0.16 5.83 -10.23
C ASN A 117 1.23 5.59 -9.61
N GLU A 118 2.13 6.57 -9.68
CA GLU A 118 3.43 6.49 -9.01
C GLU A 118 3.31 6.44 -7.50
N LEU A 119 2.39 7.22 -6.93
CA LEU A 119 2.11 7.22 -5.51
C LEU A 119 1.66 5.84 -5.03
N ILE A 120 0.87 5.13 -5.85
CA ILE A 120 0.47 3.74 -5.57
C ILE A 120 1.69 2.82 -5.56
N SER A 121 2.55 2.88 -6.58
CA SER A 121 3.79 2.09 -6.62
C SER A 121 4.73 2.43 -5.46
N PHE A 122 4.76 3.68 -5.01
CA PHE A 122 5.56 4.10 -3.86
C PHE A 122 5.15 3.40 -2.56
N VAL A 123 3.86 3.04 -2.40
CA VAL A 123 3.40 2.28 -1.23
C VAL A 123 4.10 0.93 -1.12
N GLU A 124 4.35 0.25 -2.25
CA GLU A 124 5.06 -1.03 -2.28
C GLU A 124 6.49 -0.91 -1.75
N PHE A 125 7.16 0.21 -2.03
CA PHE A 125 8.48 0.52 -1.47
C PHE A 125 8.45 0.85 0.02
N VAL A 126 7.38 1.50 0.50
CA VAL A 126 7.24 1.91 1.91
C VAL A 126 6.83 0.74 2.81
N LEU A 127 6.09 -0.24 2.28
CA LEU A 127 5.58 -1.39 3.04
C LEU A 127 6.65 -2.12 3.85
N PRO A 128 7.79 -2.55 3.28
CA PRO A 128 8.85 -3.22 4.02
C PRO A 128 9.35 -2.41 5.22
N TRP A 129 9.48 -1.09 5.08
CA TRP A 129 9.92 -0.20 6.15
C TRP A 129 8.90 -0.12 7.28
N VAL A 130 7.62 -0.02 6.93
CA VAL A 130 6.52 -0.03 7.91
C VAL A 130 6.51 -1.36 8.69
N TYR A 131 6.68 -2.49 8.00
CA TYR A 131 6.78 -3.80 8.67
C TYR A 131 7.98 -3.88 9.61
N LEU A 132 9.15 -3.42 9.20
CA LEU A 132 10.37 -3.42 10.02
C LEU A 132 10.24 -2.55 11.27
N ILE A 133 9.67 -1.35 11.14
CA ILE A 133 9.49 -0.43 12.28
C ILE A 133 8.48 -0.98 13.28
N LEU A 134 7.37 -1.54 12.79
CA LEU A 134 6.29 -1.98 13.67
C LEU A 134 6.55 -3.36 14.29
N PHE A 135 7.39 -4.21 13.68
CA PHE A 135 7.74 -5.51 14.26
C PHE A 135 8.85 -5.36 15.31
N SER A 136 8.46 -5.00 16.53
CA SER A 136 9.40 -4.73 17.65
C SER A 136 10.38 -5.87 17.96
N GLU A 137 10.02 -7.12 17.64
CA GLU A 137 10.91 -8.28 17.82
C GLU A 137 12.08 -8.27 16.82
N SER A 138 11.86 -7.84 15.58
CA SER A 138 12.93 -7.71 14.58
C SER A 138 13.91 -6.60 14.97
N LEU A 139 13.41 -5.47 15.47
CA LEU A 139 14.27 -4.40 15.97
C LEU A 139 15.12 -4.86 17.15
N ASN A 140 14.56 -5.66 18.05
CA ASN A 140 15.32 -6.23 19.17
C ASN A 140 16.36 -7.24 18.69
N TRP A 141 16.03 -8.05 17.68
CA TRP A 141 16.96 -8.97 17.05
C TRP A 141 18.12 -8.23 16.36
N ILE A 142 17.83 -7.20 15.55
CA ILE A 142 18.84 -6.35 14.90
C ILE A 142 19.74 -5.66 15.93
N LYS A 143 19.15 -5.07 16.99
CA LYS A 143 19.92 -4.48 18.10
C LYS A 143 20.83 -5.50 18.77
N THR A 144 20.37 -6.73 18.92
CA THR A 144 21.18 -7.81 19.52
C THR A 144 22.35 -8.18 18.61
N LEU A 145 22.13 -8.30 17.30
CA LEU A 145 23.20 -8.54 16.32
C LEU A 145 24.23 -7.41 16.29
N TYR A 146 23.78 -6.16 16.35
CA TYR A 146 24.66 -4.99 16.35
C TYR A 146 25.54 -4.97 17.61
N ARG A 147 24.95 -5.25 18.79
CA ARG A 147 25.72 -5.38 20.04
C ARG A 147 26.73 -6.53 19.99
N ARG A 148 26.36 -7.68 19.41
CA ARG A 148 27.26 -8.83 19.26
C ARG A 148 28.47 -8.50 18.38
N ARG A 149 28.25 -7.81 17.24
CA ARG A 149 29.33 -7.33 16.37
C ARG A 149 30.25 -6.34 17.05
N LEU A 150 29.70 -5.36 17.78
CA LEU A 150 30.50 -4.39 18.53
C LEU A 150 31.38 -5.07 19.60
N ALA A 151 30.84 -6.06 20.31
CA ALA A 151 31.61 -6.82 21.29
C ALA A 151 32.73 -7.66 20.65
N THR A 152 32.52 -8.21 19.45
CA THR A 152 33.57 -8.97 18.74
C THR A 152 34.68 -8.06 18.21
N VAL A 153 34.33 -6.89 17.69
CA VAL A 153 35.31 -5.90 17.23
C VAL A 153 36.15 -5.37 18.39
N ALA A 154 35.54 -5.07 19.54
CA ALA A 154 36.26 -4.63 20.73
C ALA A 154 37.24 -5.68 21.27
N ALA A 155 36.89 -6.97 21.20
CA ALA A 155 37.74 -8.07 21.66
C ALA A 155 38.95 -8.34 20.75
N LEU A 156 38.93 -7.88 19.49
CA LEU A 156 40.05 -8.01 18.55
C LEU A 156 41.07 -6.86 18.63
N THR A 157 40.72 -5.78 19.35
CA THR A 157 41.55 -4.56 19.50
C THR A 157 42.30 -4.45 20.83
N THR A 158 42.16 -5.45 21.72
CA THR A 158 42.88 -5.60 22.99
C THR A 158 43.82 -6.79 22.93
#